data_AF-A0A2N9VS59-F1
#
_entry.id   AF-A0A2N9VS59-F1
#
_cell.length_a   1.000
_cell.length_b   1.000
_cell.length_c   1.000
_cell.angle_alpha   90.00
_cell.angle_beta   90.00
_cell.angle_gamma   90.00
#
_symmetry.space_group_name_H-M   'P 1'
#
loop_
_entity.id
_entity.type
_entity.pdbx_description
1 polymer ?
#
loop_
_entity_poly.entity_id
_entity_poly.type
_entity_poly.pdbx_seq_one_letter_code
_entity_poly.pdbx_strand_id
1 'polypeptide(L)'
;MGSHGVRNCIYSSEDWTLMQGALLKASRRLDRGPSDKYADQLARRVMTLFDQGLRDENVIASTAVHQERLITRIVALRQGGGNT
;
A
#
# COMPACT_ATOMS: atom_id res chain seq x y z
N MET A 1 -1.58 -28.65 -28.48
CA MET A 1 -0.47 -27.95 -27.81
C MET A 1 -1.01 -26.69 -27.16
N GLY A 2 -0.52 -26.39 -25.95
CA GLY A 2 -1.25 -25.72 -24.88
C GLY A 2 -1.67 -24.26 -25.12
N SER A 3 -2.94 -23.98 -24.80
CA SER A 3 -3.39 -22.63 -24.47
C SER A 3 -2.97 -22.35 -23.03
N HIS A 4 -1.72 -21.92 -22.84
CA HIS A 4 -1.32 -21.30 -21.59
C HIS A 4 -2.09 -19.98 -21.50
N GLY A 5 -3.11 -19.95 -20.63
CA GLY A 5 -3.80 -18.72 -20.27
C GLY A 5 -2.76 -17.71 -19.83
N VAL A 6 -2.47 -16.75 -20.71
CA VAL A 6 -1.60 -15.62 -20.40
C VAL A 6 -2.29 -14.94 -19.23
N ARG A 7 -1.72 -15.10 -18.03
CA ARG A 7 -2.07 -14.24 -16.90
C ARG A 7 -1.80 -12.84 -17.42
N ASN A 8 -2.87 -12.12 -17.76
CA ASN A 8 -2.78 -10.77 -18.24
C ASN A 8 -2.20 -9.97 -17.07
N CYS A 9 -0.87 -9.85 -17.01
CA CYS A 9 -0.21 -9.02 -16.03
C CYS A 9 -0.63 -7.60 -16.37
N ILE A 10 -1.65 -7.13 -15.65
CA ILE A 10 -2.24 -5.79 -15.82
C ILE A 10 -1.16 -4.70 -15.62
N TYR A 11 -0.08 -5.05 -14.93
CA TYR A 11 1.06 -4.20 -14.64
C TYR A 11 2.30 -4.69 -15.40
N SER A 12 2.99 -3.75 -16.02
CA SER A 12 4.34 -3.95 -16.56
C SER A 12 5.36 -4.12 -15.43
N SER A 13 6.57 -4.58 -15.75
CA SER A 13 7.68 -4.64 -14.79
C SER A 13 8.05 -3.26 -14.24
N GLU A 14 7.88 -2.20 -15.02
CA GLU A 14 8.12 -0.81 -14.61
C GLU A 14 7.08 -0.36 -13.59
N ASP A 15 5.80 -0.68 -13.84
CA ASP A 15 4.71 -0.42 -12.91
C ASP A 15 4.94 -1.14 -11.57
N TRP A 16 5.36 -2.41 -11.61
CA TRP A 16 5.73 -3.18 -10.43
C TRP A 16 6.90 -2.55 -9.67
N THR A 17 7.92 -2.08 -10.38
CA THR A 17 9.10 -1.44 -9.77
C THR A 17 8.70 -0.15 -9.04
N LEU A 18 7.84 0.66 -9.66
CA LEU A 18 7.34 1.89 -9.06
C LEU A 18 6.49 1.61 -7.82
N MET A 19 5.55 0.65 -7.91
CA MET A 19 4.73 0.25 -6.77
C MET A 19 5.59 -0.33 -5.63
N GLN A 20 6.58 -1.16 -5.94
CA GLN A 20 7.49 -1.72 -4.93
C GLN A 20 8.33 -0.63 -4.25
N GLY A 21 8.84 0.34 -5.02
CA GLY A 21 9.58 1.48 -4.47
C GLY A 21 8.72 2.37 -3.57
N ALA A 22 7.47 2.64 -3.98
CA ALA A 22 6.50 3.38 -3.18
C ALA A 22 6.17 2.66 -1.87
N LEU A 23 5.98 1.34 -1.92
CA LEU A 23 5.75 0.49 -0.75
C LEU A 23 6.92 0.56 0.23
N LEU A 24 8.16 0.37 -0.25
CA LEU A 24 9.36 0.43 0.59
C LEU A 24 9.54 1.80 1.25
N LYS A 25 9.30 2.89 0.50
CA LYS A 25 9.32 4.25 1.05
C LYS A 25 8.23 4.46 2.10
N ALA A 26 7.02 3.97 1.86
CA ALA A 26 5.92 4.07 2.80
C ALA A 26 6.21 3.31 4.10
N SER A 27 6.70 2.07 4.00
CA SER A 27 7.09 1.24 5.15
C SER A 27 8.17 1.94 5.99
N ARG A 28 9.20 2.48 5.35
CA ARG A 28 10.27 3.25 6.04
C ARG A 28 9.72 4.46 6.78
N ARG A 29 8.77 5.19 6.19
CA ARG A 29 8.14 6.38 6.81
C ARG A 29 7.19 6.06 7.97
N LEU A 30 6.69 4.83 8.02
CA LEU A 30 5.88 4.32 9.13
C LEU A 30 6.73 3.69 10.23
N ASP A 31 8.06 3.61 10.03
CA ASP A 31 8.99 2.85 10.87
C ASP A 31 8.57 1.38 11.04
N ARG A 32 7.88 0.85 10.02
CA ARG A 32 7.37 -0.52 9.99
C ARG A 32 8.24 -1.35 9.05
N GLY A 33 8.69 -2.50 9.53
CA GLY A 33 9.44 -3.45 8.71
C GLY A 33 8.54 -4.12 7.67
N PRO A 34 9.13 -4.73 6.62
CA PRO A 34 8.38 -5.49 5.60
C PRO A 34 7.66 -6.74 6.14
N SER A 35 7.96 -7.15 7.38
CA SER A 35 7.32 -8.26 8.09
C SER A 35 6.19 -7.80 9.03
N ASP A 36 5.81 -6.52 8.96
CA ASP A 36 4.67 -6.02 9.71
C ASP A 36 3.37 -6.64 9.14
N LYS A 37 2.46 -7.04 10.04
CA LYS A 37 1.12 -7.53 9.68
C LYS A 37 0.31 -6.57 8.79
N TYR A 38 0.71 -5.31 8.73
CA TYR A 38 0.12 -4.28 7.87
C TYR A 38 0.80 -4.14 6.50
N ALA A 39 1.86 -4.91 6.20
CA ALA A 39 2.58 -4.82 4.93
C ALA A 39 1.68 -5.14 3.73
N ASP A 40 0.85 -6.17 3.83
CA ASP A 40 -0.12 -6.53 2.77
C ASP A 40 -1.18 -5.44 2.57
N GLN A 41 -1.63 -4.82 3.66
CA GLN A 41 -2.61 -3.73 3.60
C GLN A 41 -2.00 -2.48 2.96
N LEU A 42 -0.74 -2.19 3.28
CA LEU A 42 0.00 -1.09 2.68
C LEU A 42 0.26 -1.34 1.19
N ALA A 43 0.61 -2.56 0.80
CA ALA A 43 0.76 -2.96 -0.60
C ALA A 43 -0.53 -2.77 -1.40
N ARG A 44 -1.67 -3.24 -0.88
CA ARG A 44 -3.00 -3.02 -1.52
C ARG A 44 -3.32 -1.55 -1.72
N ARG A 45 -2.95 -0.69 -0.77
CA ARG A 45 -3.13 0.76 -0.88
C ARG A 45 -2.27 1.38 -1.97
N VAL A 46 -1.01 0.99 -2.03
CA VAL A 46 -0.10 1.41 -3.10
C VAL A 46 -0.66 1.03 -4.47
N MET A 47 -1.13 -0.22 -4.63
CA MET A 47 -1.75 -0.68 -5.88
C MET A 47 -3.02 0.11 -6.21
N THR A 48 -3.89 0.35 -5.22
CA THR A 48 -5.12 1.13 -5.42
C THR A 48 -4.84 2.57 -5.86
N LEU A 49 -3.84 3.22 -5.25
CA LEU A 49 -3.43 4.58 -5.62
C LEU A 49 -2.87 4.62 -7.05
N PHE A 50 -2.10 3.60 -7.41
CA PHE A 50 -1.59 3.45 -8.77
C PHE A 50 -2.71 3.25 -9.80
N ASP A 51 -3.69 2.41 -9.48
CA ASP A 51 -4.87 2.17 -10.31
C ASP A 51 -5.74 3.43 -10.48
N GLN A 52 -5.70 4.35 -9.51
CA GLN A 52 -6.34 5.66 -9.61
C GLN A 52 -5.58 6.63 -10.53
N GLY A 53 -4.46 6.21 -11.13
CA GLY A 53 -3.69 6.99 -12.08
C GLY A 53 -2.50 7.74 -11.47
N LEU A 54 -2.19 7.55 -10.19
CA LEU A 54 -0.97 8.10 -9.60
C LEU A 54 0.24 7.34 -10.17
N ARG A 55 1.20 8.10 -10.73
CA ARG A 55 2.43 7.55 -11.34
C ARG A 55 3.70 8.17 -10.74
N ASP A 56 3.58 8.84 -9.59
CA ASP A 56 4.72 9.35 -8.84
C ASP A 56 4.92 8.52 -7.57
N GLU A 57 6.10 7.92 -7.45
CA GLU A 57 6.47 7.03 -6.34
C GLU A 57 6.37 7.74 -4.98
N ASN A 58 6.81 9.00 -4.88
CA ASN A 58 6.78 9.76 -3.63
C ASN A 58 5.36 10.16 -3.25
N VAL A 59 4.52 10.53 -4.22
CA VAL A 59 3.11 10.88 -3.99
C VAL A 59 2.35 9.65 -3.51
N ILE A 60 2.53 8.50 -4.16
CA ILE A 60 1.90 7.24 -3.75
C ILE A 60 2.33 6.87 -2.33
N ALA A 61 3.64 6.89 -2.05
CA ALA A 61 4.16 6.56 -0.72
C ALA A 61 3.60 7.50 0.36
N SER A 62 3.61 8.82 0.12
CA SER A 62 3.11 9.82 1.07
C SER A 62 1.62 9.63 1.35
N THR A 63 0.84 9.39 0.30
CA THR A 63 -0.62 9.19 0.40
C THR A 63 -0.96 7.90 1.14
N ALA A 64 -0.26 6.79 0.82
CA ALA A 64 -0.43 5.52 1.52
C ALA A 64 -0.13 5.64 3.01
N VAL A 65 0.97 6.31 3.38
CA VAL A 65 1.34 6.59 4.79
C VAL A 65 0.26 7.42 5.48
N HIS A 66 -0.25 8.45 4.82
CA HIS A 66 -1.30 9.30 5.39
C HIS A 66 -2.58 8.51 5.66
N GLN A 67 -3.03 7.70 4.69
CA GLN A 67 -4.18 6.82 4.84
C GLN A 67 -4.01 5.79 5.97
N GLU A 68 -2.79 5.28 6.18
CA GLU A 68 -2.47 4.32 7.25
C GLU A 68 -2.51 4.96 8.63
N ARG A 69 -1.98 6.17 8.76
CA ARG A 69 -2.06 6.96 10.00
C ARG A 69 -3.50 7.33 10.35
N LEU A 70 -4.31 7.70 9.36
CA LEU A 70 -5.73 8.00 9.57
C LEU A 70 -6.50 6.76 10.05
N ILE A 71 -6.31 5.59 9.43
CA ILE A 71 -6.95 4.35 9.92
C ILE A 71 -6.51 4.04 11.34
N THR A 72 -5.20 4.09 11.63
CA THR A 72 -4.68 3.82 12.98
C THR A 72 -5.34 4.75 14.00
N ARG A 73 -5.49 6.03 13.68
CA ARG A 73 -6.17 7.02 14.53
C ARG A 73 -7.65 6.72 14.71
N ILE A 74 -8.38 6.36 13.65
CA ILE A 74 -9.81 6.02 13.73
C ILE A 74 -10.01 4.77 14.59
N VAL A 75 -9.17 3.74 14.42
CA VAL A 75 -9.22 2.52 15.22
C VAL A 75 -8.95 2.82 16.69
N ALA A 76 -7.94 3.65 16.99
CA ALA A 76 -7.63 4.07 18.36
C ALA A 76 -8.80 4.82 19.01
N LEU A 77 -9.45 5.73 18.28
CA LEU A 77 -10.63 6.46 18.76
C LEU A 77 -11.82 5.53 19.05
N ARG A 78 -11.99 4.46 18.27
CA ARG A 78 -13.07 3.47 18.49
C ARG A 78 -12.80 2.57 19.70
N GLN A 79 -11.54 2.30 20.03
CA GLN A 79 -11.16 1.47 21.18
C GLN A 79 -11.07 2.27 22.50
N GLY A 80 -10.91 3.59 22.44
CA GLY A 80 -10.94 4.47 23.61
C GLY A 80 -12.35 4.82 24.12
N GLY A 81 -13.42 4.30 23.49
CA GLY A 81 -14.82 4.55 23.85
C GLY A 81 -15.41 3.58 24.89
N GLY A 82 -14.59 2.71 25.48
CA GLY A 82 -14.98 1.87 26.62
C GLY A 82 -14.22 2.31 27.87
N ASN A 83 -14.67 3.39 28.51
CA ASN A 83 -14.24 3.79 29.85
C ASN A 83 -15.43 3.69 30.81
N THR A 84 -15.11 3.32 32.06
CA THR A 84 -15.93 3.19 33.28
C THR A 84 -16.79 1.95 33.42
#